data_AF-A0A2D4QYF5-F1
#
_entry.id   AF-A0A2D4QYF5-F1
#
_cell.length_a   1.000
_cell.length_b   1.000
_cell.length_c   1.000
_cell.angle_alpha   90.00
_cell.angle_beta   90.00
_cell.angle_gamma   90.00
#
_symmetry.space_group_name_H-M   'P 1'
#
loop_
_entity.id
_entity.type
_entity.pdbx_description
1 polymer ?
#
loop_
_entity_poly.entity_id
_entity_poly.type
_entity_poly.pdbx_seq_one_letter_code
_entity_poly.pdbx_strand_id
1 'polypeptide(L)'
;MNHLKLQTMRYFLFSILLFSFTLQTFSQQQKNPAQYSWEWIDLFYHGDPNLKSNLIHFYTLLENPKTPEDVEDLFFRQSDLASDLSYAIDLSQSHEDNESDESNEKKNQEEDAFLIYESNMNHAISYLNDLEIPGFIFGCVAECTEFDVSVDYSVLIDAARKTEDSEDDIGLRLITDIWDIQRGYAPSFQSVECCACPGYNELGSGEQFSFLIRMDIYEDRTNLFADEFGSIKNQMVQYLLWNDGFKENDSTVLQEFELIKPYLDISKSKLKELYEKEPFTKYKLNYTIIDGQFFVNNKPIPNGCIAQLKTELNGDNSQASIYLERNSLRGCMTANIAYPGGQEDKVSYTIDKQTANDTYFLSVNESVDGSMGASRNRIIVQFINKGYQLKTGEKITVLSLDKIGEW
;
A
#
# COMPACT_ATOMS: atom_id res chain seq x y z
N MET A 1 -11.44 50.72 24.54
CA MET A 1 -11.88 50.69 23.13
C MET A 1 -10.77 50.90 22.09
N ASN A 2 -9.53 51.25 22.46
CA ASN A 2 -8.43 51.43 21.48
C ASN A 2 -7.51 50.22 21.30
N HIS A 3 -7.59 49.21 22.17
CA HIS A 3 -6.71 48.03 22.09
C HIS A 3 -7.21 46.95 21.13
N LEU A 4 -8.52 46.90 20.85
CA LEU A 4 -9.12 45.87 19.99
C LEU A 4 -8.94 46.15 18.49
N LYS A 5 -8.83 47.43 18.10
CA LYS A 5 -8.63 47.83 16.69
C LYS A 5 -7.22 47.55 16.18
N LEU A 6 -6.22 47.48 17.06
CA LEU A 6 -4.81 47.28 16.67
C LEU A 6 -4.49 45.79 16.39
N GLN A 7 -5.20 44.86 17.04
CA GLN A 7 -5.03 43.43 16.78
C GLN A 7 -5.68 43.00 15.45
N THR A 8 -6.86 43.49 15.12
CA THR A 8 -7.53 43.17 13.84
C THR A 8 -6.77 43.68 12.61
N MET A 9 -6.03 44.80 12.71
CA MET A 9 -5.18 45.28 11.60
C MET A 9 -3.92 44.42 11.39
N ARG A 10 -3.39 43.79 12.44
CA ARG A 10 -2.22 42.91 12.32
C ARG A 10 -2.56 41.60 11.61
N TYR A 11 -3.75 41.03 11.84
CA TYR A 11 -4.20 39.83 11.14
C TYR A 11 -4.57 40.10 9.67
N PHE A 12 -5.06 41.29 9.35
CA PHE A 12 -5.37 41.67 7.96
C PHE A 12 -4.11 41.91 7.12
N LEU A 13 -3.07 42.53 7.71
CA LEU A 13 -1.78 42.71 7.03
C LEU A 13 -0.97 41.40 6.92
N PHE A 14 -1.09 40.47 7.89
CA PHE A 14 -0.51 39.13 7.77
C PHE A 14 -1.20 38.27 6.71
N SER A 15 -2.52 38.41 6.52
CA SER A 15 -3.25 37.68 5.48
C SER A 15 -2.93 38.17 4.06
N ILE A 16 -2.57 39.45 3.89
CA ILE A 16 -2.19 40.00 2.57
C ILE A 16 -0.73 39.65 2.21
N LEU A 17 0.16 39.52 3.19
CA LEU A 17 1.54 39.04 2.99
C LEU A 17 1.63 37.52 2.78
N LEU A 18 0.70 36.73 3.31
CA LEU A 18 0.62 35.29 3.04
C LEU A 18 -0.02 34.96 1.68
N PHE A 19 -0.78 35.88 1.09
CA PHE A 19 -1.37 35.71 -0.24
C PHE A 19 -0.45 36.16 -1.40
N SER A 20 0.72 36.72 -1.10
CA SER A 20 1.68 37.18 -2.11
C SER A 20 2.89 36.25 -2.29
N PHE A 21 2.90 35.07 -1.64
CA PHE A 21 4.02 34.12 -1.68
C PHE A 21 3.71 32.75 -2.31
N THR A 22 2.55 32.55 -2.93
CA THR A 22 2.21 31.29 -3.61
C THR A 22 1.81 31.51 -5.07
N LEU A 23 2.67 32.19 -5.83
CA LEU A 23 2.65 32.18 -7.30
C LEU A 23 4.08 32.45 -7.81
N GLN A 24 5.06 31.70 -7.29
CA GLN A 24 6.21 31.36 -8.14
C GLN A 24 5.78 30.16 -8.95
N THR A 25 5.09 30.42 -10.06
CA THR A 25 5.10 29.50 -11.18
C THR A 25 6.56 29.28 -11.53
N PHE A 26 7.11 28.11 -11.18
CA PHE A 26 8.29 27.59 -11.84
C PHE A 26 7.90 27.37 -13.30
N SER A 27 7.94 28.43 -14.12
CA SER A 27 8.03 28.23 -15.56
C SER A 27 9.48 27.83 -15.80
N GLN A 28 9.77 26.54 -15.74
CA GLN A 28 10.92 26.01 -16.45
C GLN A 28 10.69 26.45 -17.90
N GLN A 29 11.53 27.34 -18.42
CA GLN A 29 11.51 27.67 -19.85
C GLN A 29 11.83 26.37 -20.57
N GLN A 30 10.80 25.68 -21.05
CA GLN A 30 10.90 24.46 -21.83
C GLN A 30 11.63 24.82 -23.12
N LYS A 31 12.96 24.69 -23.12
CA LYS A 31 13.79 24.88 -24.32
C LYS A 31 13.35 23.81 -25.32
N ASN A 32 13.14 24.22 -26.58
CA ASN A 32 12.71 23.31 -27.62
C ASN A 32 13.75 22.18 -27.77
N PRO A 33 13.34 20.89 -27.88
CA PRO A 33 14.28 19.77 -27.97
C PRO A 33 15.26 19.84 -29.14
N ALA A 34 14.95 20.60 -30.20
CA ALA A 34 15.86 20.91 -31.29
C ALA A 34 17.05 21.83 -30.88
N GLN A 35 17.06 22.37 -29.66
CA GLN A 35 18.13 23.20 -29.11
C GLN A 35 19.16 22.44 -28.26
N TYR A 36 18.90 21.18 -27.89
CA TYR A 36 19.91 20.39 -27.17
C TYR A 36 20.99 19.93 -28.14
N SER A 37 22.24 20.20 -27.77
CA SER A 37 23.37 19.50 -28.39
C SER A 37 23.24 18.03 -28.02
N TRP A 38 23.17 17.14 -29.01
CA TRP A 38 23.19 15.68 -28.80
C TRP A 38 24.60 15.13 -28.65
N GLU A 39 25.61 16.00 -28.55
CA GLU A 39 27.03 15.63 -28.41
C GLU A 39 27.29 14.77 -27.17
N TRP A 40 26.48 14.91 -26.12
CA TRP A 40 26.61 14.08 -24.91
C TRP A 40 26.25 12.61 -25.16
N ILE A 41 25.36 12.30 -26.14
CA ILE A 41 25.11 10.92 -26.57
C ILE A 41 26.34 10.37 -27.28
N ASP A 42 26.99 11.18 -28.10
CA ASP A 42 28.23 10.76 -28.77
C ASP A 42 29.35 10.50 -27.74
N LEU A 43 29.42 11.32 -26.69
CA LEU A 43 30.43 11.24 -25.65
C LEU A 43 30.24 10.05 -24.70
N PHE A 44 29.04 9.87 -24.13
CA PHE A 44 28.76 8.89 -23.07
C PHE A 44 28.00 7.65 -23.55
N TYR A 45 27.50 7.64 -24.78
CA TYR A 45 26.66 6.55 -25.31
C TYR A 45 27.08 6.14 -26.73
N HIS A 46 28.30 6.49 -27.16
CA HIS A 46 28.87 6.20 -28.48
C HIS A 46 27.97 6.56 -29.68
N GLY A 47 27.09 7.55 -29.51
CA GLY A 47 26.18 7.96 -30.56
C GLY A 47 25.07 6.94 -30.84
N ASP A 48 24.64 6.16 -29.82
CA ASP A 48 23.58 5.16 -29.97
C ASP A 48 22.36 5.76 -30.71
N PRO A 49 22.09 5.30 -31.95
CA PRO A 49 21.06 5.89 -32.78
C PRO A 49 19.65 5.57 -32.29
N ASN A 50 19.46 4.45 -31.58
CA ASN A 50 18.16 4.05 -31.04
C ASN A 50 17.82 4.91 -29.82
N LEU A 51 18.75 5.04 -28.88
CA LEU A 51 18.58 5.89 -27.70
C LEU A 51 18.30 7.35 -28.12
N LYS A 52 19.09 7.88 -29.06
CA LYS A 52 18.87 9.22 -29.62
C LYS A 52 17.50 9.36 -30.26
N SER A 53 17.09 8.39 -31.07
CA SER A 53 15.77 8.40 -31.72
C SER A 53 14.63 8.37 -30.69
N ASN A 54 14.76 7.56 -29.64
CA ASN A 54 13.77 7.45 -28.58
C ASN A 54 13.64 8.74 -27.77
N LEU A 55 14.76 9.39 -27.42
CA LEU A 55 14.76 10.68 -26.74
C LEU A 55 14.14 11.79 -27.60
N ILE A 56 14.48 11.84 -28.90
CA ILE A 56 13.86 12.79 -29.84
C ILE A 56 12.35 12.56 -29.89
N HIS A 57 11.90 11.31 -29.97
CA HIS A 57 10.49 10.97 -29.99
C HIS A 57 9.78 11.39 -28.70
N PHE A 58 10.34 11.04 -27.54
CA PHE A 58 9.84 11.44 -26.22
C PHE A 58 9.66 12.95 -26.12
N TYR A 59 10.70 13.74 -26.44
CA TYR A 59 10.59 15.19 -26.32
C TYR A 59 9.66 15.82 -27.37
N THR A 60 9.54 15.23 -28.56
CA THR A 60 8.58 15.69 -29.57
C THR A 60 7.14 15.52 -29.07
N LEU A 61 6.86 14.40 -28.41
CA LEU A 61 5.55 14.13 -27.80
C LEU A 61 5.31 15.04 -26.58
N LEU A 62 6.33 15.23 -25.72
CA LEU A 62 6.29 16.08 -24.52
C LEU A 62 5.99 17.56 -24.84
N GLU A 63 6.47 18.07 -25.97
CA GLU A 63 6.24 19.46 -26.39
C GLU A 63 4.75 19.71 -26.63
N ASN A 64 4.04 18.72 -27.22
CA ASN A 64 2.67 18.86 -27.67
C ASN A 64 1.86 17.54 -27.54
N PRO A 65 1.57 17.08 -26.30
CA PRO A 65 0.63 15.98 -26.08
C PRO A 65 -0.76 16.44 -26.50
N LYS A 66 -1.54 15.56 -27.13
CA LYS A 66 -2.89 15.87 -27.62
C LYS A 66 -3.96 15.22 -26.78
N THR A 67 -3.64 14.10 -26.16
CA THR A 67 -4.59 13.22 -25.46
C THR A 67 -4.00 12.74 -24.15
N PRO A 68 -4.83 12.35 -23.16
CA PRO A 68 -4.36 11.71 -21.93
C PRO A 68 -3.52 10.44 -22.19
N GLU A 69 -3.83 9.69 -23.26
CA GLU A 69 -3.06 8.53 -23.69
C GLU A 69 -1.64 8.90 -24.16
N ASP A 70 -1.44 10.11 -24.72
CA ASP A 70 -0.09 10.59 -25.03
C ASP A 70 0.72 10.82 -23.74
N VAL A 71 0.07 11.23 -22.65
CA VAL A 71 0.72 11.43 -21.34
C VAL A 71 1.04 10.09 -20.66
N GLU A 72 0.15 9.11 -20.79
CA GLU A 72 0.43 7.73 -20.38
C GLU A 72 1.61 7.13 -21.17
N ASP A 73 1.64 7.32 -22.49
CA ASP A 73 2.76 6.90 -23.33
C ASP A 73 4.07 7.59 -22.92
N LEU A 74 4.04 8.89 -22.63
CA LEU A 74 5.18 9.62 -22.07
C LEU A 74 5.63 9.05 -20.72
N PHE A 75 4.70 8.69 -19.83
CA PHE A 75 5.00 8.10 -18.52
C PHE A 75 5.80 6.80 -18.66
N PHE A 76 5.31 5.85 -19.47
CA PHE A 76 6.01 4.58 -19.67
C PHE A 76 7.33 4.78 -20.42
N ARG A 77 7.36 5.61 -21.46
CA ARG A 77 8.59 5.91 -22.21
C ARG A 77 9.66 6.56 -21.36
N GLN A 78 9.29 7.45 -20.43
CA GLN A 78 10.25 8.08 -19.54
C GLN A 78 10.95 7.03 -18.66
N SER A 79 10.19 6.07 -18.12
CA SER A 79 10.75 4.97 -17.32
C SER A 79 11.68 4.07 -18.15
N ASP A 80 11.27 3.73 -19.37
CA ASP A 80 12.10 2.92 -20.29
C ASP A 80 13.40 3.65 -20.65
N LEU A 81 13.31 4.93 -20.99
CA LEU A 81 14.46 5.77 -21.32
C LEU A 81 15.42 5.95 -20.15
N ALA A 82 14.90 6.11 -18.94
CA ALA A 82 15.73 6.19 -17.74
C ALA A 82 16.56 4.90 -17.58
N SER A 83 15.92 3.73 -17.74
CA SER A 83 16.62 2.45 -17.71
C SER A 83 17.66 2.31 -18.81
N ASP A 84 17.33 2.69 -20.06
CA ASP A 84 18.27 2.67 -21.18
C ASP A 84 19.47 3.58 -20.90
N LEU A 85 19.24 4.79 -20.36
CA LEU A 85 20.29 5.74 -20.00
C LEU A 85 21.19 5.24 -18.86
N SER A 86 20.65 4.50 -17.90
CA SER A 86 21.45 3.91 -16.81
C SER A 86 22.36 2.80 -17.32
N TYR A 87 21.85 1.90 -18.17
CA TYR A 87 22.57 0.68 -18.57
C TYR A 87 23.45 0.85 -19.81
N ALA A 88 23.14 1.79 -20.69
CA ALA A 88 23.88 1.99 -21.94
C ALA A 88 25.08 2.95 -21.79
N ILE A 89 25.30 3.54 -20.62
CA ILE A 89 26.38 4.50 -20.43
C ILE A 89 27.76 3.85 -20.59
N ASP A 90 28.63 4.48 -21.37
CA ASP A 90 30.03 4.14 -21.49
C ASP A 90 30.87 4.98 -20.53
N LEU A 91 31.34 4.32 -19.46
CA LEU A 91 32.27 4.89 -18.49
C LEU A 91 33.70 4.37 -18.68
N SER A 92 34.00 3.72 -19.81
CA SER A 92 35.32 3.15 -20.09
C SER A 92 36.35 4.17 -20.59
N GLN A 93 35.90 5.34 -21.06
CA GLN A 93 36.79 6.40 -21.53
C GLN A 93 37.58 6.99 -20.36
N SER A 94 38.82 6.54 -20.17
CA SER A 94 39.78 7.26 -19.34
C SER A 94 40.05 8.61 -19.97
N HIS A 95 39.85 9.71 -19.23
CA HIS A 95 40.51 10.96 -19.61
C HIS A 95 42.03 10.70 -19.55
N GLU A 96 42.65 10.62 -20.74
CA GLU A 96 44.08 10.41 -20.94
C GLU A 96 44.89 11.40 -20.09
N ASP A 97 45.77 10.87 -19.22
CA ASP A 97 47.21 11.10 -19.30
C ASP A 97 47.89 10.60 -18.01
N ASN A 98 48.56 9.45 -18.10
CA ASN A 98 49.99 9.31 -17.78
C ASN A 98 50.43 7.87 -18.05
N GLU A 99 51.23 7.71 -19.10
CA GLU A 99 52.06 6.53 -19.32
C GLU A 99 52.96 6.31 -18.09
N SER A 100 52.72 5.26 -17.30
CA SER A 100 53.73 4.79 -16.34
C SER A 100 53.91 3.28 -16.39
N ASP A 101 55.10 2.92 -16.87
CA ASP A 101 55.89 1.70 -16.75
C ASP A 101 55.23 0.42 -16.21
N GLU A 102 55.09 -0.53 -17.13
CA GLU A 102 54.86 -1.95 -16.90
C GLU A 102 55.98 -2.57 -16.04
N SER A 103 55.78 -2.72 -14.72
CA SER A 103 56.23 -3.90 -13.97
C SER A 103 55.97 -3.80 -12.47
N ASN A 104 54.78 -4.24 -12.02
CA ASN A 104 54.54 -5.04 -10.80
C ASN A 104 53.07 -5.08 -10.34
N GLU A 105 52.07 -5.03 -11.21
CA GLU A 105 50.72 -4.69 -10.72
C GLU A 105 49.65 -5.63 -11.25
N LYS A 106 49.34 -6.68 -10.49
CA LYS A 106 48.09 -7.43 -10.64
C LYS A 106 47.15 -7.29 -9.45
N LYS A 107 47.62 -6.70 -8.36
CA LYS A 107 46.81 -6.38 -7.18
C LYS A 107 46.40 -4.91 -7.10
N ASN A 108 47.15 -4.01 -7.74
CA ASN A 108 46.80 -2.60 -7.88
C ASN A 108 45.81 -2.36 -9.05
N GLN A 109 45.84 -3.20 -10.09
CA GLN A 109 44.98 -3.05 -11.29
C GLN A 109 43.46 -3.04 -11.02
N GLU A 110 42.97 -3.81 -10.04
CA GLU A 110 41.53 -3.84 -9.71
C GLU A 110 41.12 -2.60 -8.90
N GLU A 111 41.97 -2.14 -7.98
CA GLU A 111 41.75 -0.91 -7.20
C GLU A 111 41.83 0.33 -8.11
N ASP A 112 42.78 0.34 -9.04
CA ASP A 112 42.92 1.39 -10.06
C ASP A 112 41.71 1.39 -11.03
N ALA A 113 41.21 0.22 -11.44
CA ALA A 113 40.03 0.13 -12.31
C ALA A 113 38.75 0.64 -11.62
N PHE A 114 38.56 0.36 -10.33
CA PHE A 114 37.44 0.90 -9.56
C PHE A 114 37.53 2.43 -9.43
N LEU A 115 38.70 2.97 -9.09
CA LEU A 115 38.91 4.42 -8.99
C LEU A 115 38.70 5.14 -10.33
N ILE A 116 39.12 4.53 -11.45
CA ILE A 116 38.86 5.05 -12.80
C ILE A 116 37.36 5.05 -13.09
N TYR A 117 36.67 3.95 -12.80
CA TYR A 117 35.21 3.86 -12.98
C TYR A 117 34.47 4.92 -12.15
N GLU A 118 34.80 5.04 -10.86
CA GLU A 118 34.20 6.03 -9.95
C GLU A 118 34.48 7.46 -10.43
N SER A 119 35.70 7.74 -10.89
CA SER A 119 36.06 9.05 -11.43
C SER A 119 35.26 9.39 -12.70
N ASN A 120 35.17 8.44 -13.64
CA ASN A 120 34.41 8.61 -14.87
C ASN A 120 32.91 8.75 -14.61
N MET A 121 32.37 7.97 -13.68
CA MET A 121 30.97 8.04 -13.25
C MET A 121 30.66 9.43 -12.67
N ASN A 122 31.48 9.92 -11.73
CA ASN A 122 31.29 11.24 -11.13
C ASN A 122 31.39 12.37 -12.16
N HIS A 123 32.30 12.24 -13.13
CA HIS A 123 32.39 13.18 -14.24
C HIS A 123 31.13 13.17 -15.11
N ALA A 124 30.64 11.98 -15.49
CA ALA A 124 29.41 11.84 -16.26
C ALA A 124 28.20 12.44 -15.52
N ILE A 125 28.04 12.13 -14.23
CA ILE A 125 26.96 12.69 -13.38
C ILE A 125 27.02 14.21 -13.37
N SER A 126 28.20 14.80 -13.11
CA SER A 126 28.35 16.25 -13.09
C SER A 126 28.02 16.88 -14.44
N TYR A 127 28.58 16.34 -15.52
CA TYR A 127 28.40 16.86 -16.87
C TYR A 127 26.93 16.78 -17.32
N LEU A 128 26.27 15.63 -17.12
CA LEU A 128 24.90 15.41 -17.57
C LEU A 128 23.89 16.22 -16.76
N ASN A 129 24.11 16.42 -15.46
CA ASN A 129 23.26 17.29 -14.66
C ASN A 129 23.40 18.77 -15.04
N ASP A 130 24.60 19.23 -15.44
CA ASP A 130 24.83 20.60 -15.93
C ASP A 130 24.06 20.90 -17.24
N LEU A 131 23.67 19.86 -17.99
CA LEU A 131 22.84 20.00 -19.19
C LEU A 131 21.36 20.24 -18.88
N GLU A 132 20.91 20.02 -17.64
CA GLU A 132 19.52 20.15 -17.20
C GLU A 132 18.54 19.40 -18.14
N ILE A 133 18.86 18.13 -18.44
CA ILE A 133 18.07 17.30 -19.36
C ILE A 133 16.67 17.06 -18.74
N PRO A 134 15.58 17.56 -19.34
CA PRO A 134 14.27 17.53 -18.69
C PRO A 134 13.75 16.11 -18.51
N GLY A 135 13.23 15.82 -17.32
CA GLY A 135 12.62 14.53 -16.97
C GLY A 135 13.60 13.49 -16.44
N PHE A 136 14.90 13.77 -16.39
CA PHE A 136 15.91 12.80 -15.98
C PHE A 136 16.85 13.43 -14.95
N ILE A 137 17.18 12.65 -13.92
CA ILE A 137 18.14 13.03 -12.87
C ILE A 137 19.26 12.01 -12.91
N PHE A 138 20.48 12.48 -13.17
CA PHE A 138 21.65 11.62 -13.25
C PHE A 138 22.29 11.52 -11.88
N GLY A 139 22.57 10.30 -11.44
CA GLY A 139 23.11 10.06 -10.13
C GLY A 139 23.77 8.70 -10.03
N CYS A 140 23.85 8.21 -8.80
CA CYS A 140 24.40 6.91 -8.50
C CYS A 140 23.62 6.24 -7.38
N VAL A 141 23.53 4.92 -7.46
CA VAL A 141 22.85 4.04 -6.50
C VAL A 141 23.83 3.04 -5.91
N ALA A 142 23.35 2.21 -4.97
CA ALA A 142 24.14 1.16 -4.33
C ALA A 142 25.47 1.67 -3.74
N GLU A 143 25.39 2.67 -2.84
CA GLU A 143 26.58 3.33 -2.27
C GLU A 143 27.49 3.99 -3.33
N CYS A 144 26.89 4.42 -4.44
CA CYS A 144 27.57 4.98 -5.60
C CYS A 144 28.58 4.05 -6.26
N THR A 145 28.22 2.77 -6.31
CA THR A 145 28.95 1.77 -7.10
C THR A 145 28.33 1.53 -8.47
N GLU A 146 27.16 2.10 -8.73
CA GLU A 146 26.42 1.97 -10.00
C GLU A 146 25.86 3.33 -10.42
N PHE A 147 26.06 3.68 -11.70
CA PHE A 147 25.44 4.84 -12.32
C PHE A 147 23.95 4.60 -12.51
N ASP A 148 23.13 5.60 -12.17
CA ASP A 148 21.67 5.51 -12.26
C ASP A 148 21.07 6.79 -12.85
N VAL A 149 19.95 6.61 -13.53
CA VAL A 149 19.13 7.71 -14.02
C VAL A 149 17.73 7.54 -13.45
N SER A 150 17.38 8.45 -12.56
CA SER A 150 16.06 8.50 -11.93
C SER A 150 15.11 9.38 -12.75
N VAL A 151 13.82 9.06 -12.69
CA VAL A 151 12.78 9.83 -13.40
C VAL A 151 12.32 11.04 -12.57
N ASP A 152 12.08 12.16 -13.25
CA ASP A 152 11.45 13.36 -12.71
C ASP A 152 10.12 13.62 -13.43
N TYR A 153 9.01 13.43 -12.72
CA TYR A 153 7.67 13.56 -13.29
C TYR A 153 7.21 15.01 -13.47
N SER A 154 7.99 16.03 -13.07
CA SER A 154 7.62 17.44 -13.22
C SER A 154 7.27 17.81 -14.67
N VAL A 155 8.04 17.30 -15.64
CA VAL A 155 7.79 17.52 -17.06
C VAL A 155 6.50 16.86 -17.55
N LEU A 156 6.11 15.73 -16.96
CA LEU A 156 4.85 15.04 -17.28
C LEU A 156 3.66 15.76 -16.68
N ILE A 157 3.79 16.29 -15.47
CA ILE A 157 2.76 17.12 -14.83
C ILE A 157 2.48 18.36 -15.69
N ASP A 158 3.53 18.99 -16.23
CA ASP A 158 3.37 20.13 -17.14
C ASP A 158 2.81 19.72 -18.51
N ALA A 159 3.09 18.49 -18.97
CA ALA A 159 2.50 17.94 -20.19
C ALA A 159 1.01 17.63 -20.03
N ALA A 160 0.59 17.02 -18.91
CA ALA A 160 -0.82 16.72 -18.59
C ALA A 160 -1.69 17.98 -18.63
N ARG A 161 -1.20 19.09 -18.08
CA ARG A 161 -1.92 20.40 -18.12
C ARG A 161 -2.20 20.94 -19.53
N LYS A 162 -1.57 20.38 -20.57
CA LYS A 162 -1.79 20.77 -21.97
C LYS A 162 -2.91 19.95 -22.64
N THR A 163 -3.35 18.84 -22.06
CA THR A 163 -4.44 18.03 -22.60
C THR A 163 -5.81 18.63 -22.20
N GLU A 164 -6.89 18.19 -22.85
CA GLU A 164 -8.25 18.72 -22.59
C GLU A 164 -8.94 18.05 -21.39
N ASP A 165 -8.58 16.80 -21.09
CA ASP A 165 -9.12 16.03 -19.97
C ASP A 165 -8.23 16.22 -18.74
N SER A 166 -8.77 16.03 -17.55
CA SER A 166 -8.03 16.08 -16.28
C SER A 166 -7.72 14.70 -15.71
N GLU A 167 -8.15 13.61 -16.35
CA GLU A 167 -7.89 12.26 -15.85
C GLU A 167 -6.37 11.92 -15.84
N ASP A 168 -5.58 12.42 -16.78
CA ASP A 168 -4.11 12.28 -16.72
C ASP A 168 -3.49 13.06 -15.55
N ASP A 169 -3.94 14.30 -15.30
CA ASP A 169 -3.56 15.10 -14.13
C ASP A 169 -3.86 14.37 -12.81
N ILE A 170 -5.04 13.74 -12.70
CA ILE A 170 -5.45 13.01 -11.50
C ILE A 170 -4.60 11.74 -11.36
N GLY A 171 -4.39 11.00 -12.45
CA GLY A 171 -3.59 9.78 -12.47
C GLY A 171 -2.15 10.04 -12.04
N LEU A 172 -1.49 11.04 -12.63
CA LEU A 172 -0.13 11.44 -12.25
C LEU A 172 -0.05 11.88 -10.79
N ARG A 173 -1.05 12.60 -10.27
CA ARG A 173 -1.08 12.98 -8.85
C ARG A 173 -1.14 11.77 -7.94
N LEU A 174 -1.97 10.78 -8.25
CA LEU A 174 -2.02 9.53 -7.49
C LEU A 174 -0.68 8.80 -7.50
N ILE A 175 -0.02 8.75 -8.66
CA ILE A 175 1.32 8.16 -8.78
C ILE A 175 2.34 8.94 -7.93
N THR A 176 2.35 10.27 -7.99
CA THR A 176 3.26 11.11 -7.19
C THR A 176 2.94 11.12 -5.70
N ASP A 177 1.70 10.85 -5.28
CA ASP A 177 1.39 10.64 -3.86
C ASP A 177 2.10 9.39 -3.29
N ILE A 178 2.44 8.43 -4.15
CA ILE A 178 3.19 7.23 -3.78
C ILE A 178 4.69 7.45 -3.93
N TRP A 179 5.11 8.02 -5.05
CA TRP A 179 6.52 8.04 -5.45
C TRP A 179 7.22 9.39 -5.27
N ASP A 180 6.50 10.44 -4.90
CA ASP A 180 6.89 11.84 -5.05
C ASP A 180 7.08 12.25 -6.53
N ILE A 181 7.44 13.51 -6.79
CA ILE A 181 7.75 14.04 -8.12
C ILE A 181 8.99 13.35 -8.71
N GLN A 182 9.95 13.03 -7.86
CA GLN A 182 11.13 12.25 -8.21
C GLN A 182 10.90 10.85 -7.66
N ARG A 183 10.88 9.83 -8.51
CA ARG A 183 10.52 8.47 -8.07
C ARG A 183 11.46 8.02 -6.95
N GLY A 184 10.92 7.98 -5.73
CA GLY A 184 11.66 7.55 -4.55
C GLY A 184 12.00 6.06 -4.56
N TYR A 185 13.02 5.69 -3.79
CA TYR A 185 13.43 4.29 -3.62
C TYR A 185 12.37 3.44 -2.89
N ALA A 186 11.60 4.05 -1.99
CA ALA A 186 10.51 3.41 -1.28
C ALA A 186 9.21 4.20 -1.50
N PRO A 187 8.06 3.52 -1.66
CA PRO A 187 6.77 4.19 -1.76
C PRO A 187 6.41 4.88 -0.44
N SER A 188 5.59 5.93 -0.50
CA SER A 188 5.25 6.79 0.65
C SER A 188 4.65 6.06 1.86
N PHE A 189 3.99 4.92 1.63
CA PHE A 189 3.45 4.07 2.69
C PHE A 189 4.47 3.13 3.35
N GLN A 190 5.74 3.19 2.92
CA GLN A 190 6.84 2.38 3.42
C GLN A 190 8.05 3.26 3.76
N SER A 191 8.48 3.20 5.01
CA SER A 191 9.75 3.79 5.43
C SER A 191 10.87 2.76 5.35
N VAL A 192 11.99 3.13 4.72
CA VAL A 192 13.25 2.37 4.70
C VAL A 192 14.37 3.35 5.04
N GLU A 193 14.88 3.31 6.27
CA GLU A 193 15.95 4.23 6.70
C GLU A 193 17.31 3.90 6.06
N CYS A 194 17.60 2.62 5.84
CA CYS A 194 18.81 2.16 5.17
C CYS A 194 18.67 0.67 4.76
N CYS A 195 19.53 0.17 3.88
CA CYS A 195 19.51 -1.23 3.42
C CYS A 195 19.60 -2.29 4.53
N ALA A 196 20.09 -1.92 5.72
CA ALA A 196 20.22 -2.79 6.89
C ALA A 196 19.35 -2.35 8.08
N CYS A 197 18.54 -1.30 7.91
CA CYS A 197 17.71 -0.73 8.97
C CYS A 197 16.31 -1.34 8.91
N PRO A 198 15.66 -1.61 10.06
CA PRO A 198 14.27 -2.02 10.07
C PRO A 198 13.39 -0.98 9.37
N GLY A 199 12.68 -1.41 8.33
CA GLY A 199 11.66 -0.59 7.69
C GLY A 199 10.31 -0.74 8.41
N TYR A 200 9.46 0.28 8.30
CA TYR A 200 8.10 0.20 8.83
C TYR A 200 7.07 0.53 7.77
N ASN A 201 6.00 -0.24 7.76
CA ASN A 201 4.83 0.03 6.94
C ASN A 201 3.83 0.90 7.71
N GLU A 202 3.25 1.88 7.02
CA GLU A 202 2.29 2.84 7.60
C GLU A 202 0.87 2.27 7.73
N LEU A 203 0.65 0.97 7.49
CA LEU A 203 -0.65 0.33 7.72
C LEU A 203 -1.12 0.56 9.17
N GLY A 204 -2.37 0.95 9.32
CA GLY A 204 -3.01 1.39 10.54
C GLY A 204 -3.22 2.92 10.61
N SER A 205 -2.58 3.71 9.75
CA SER A 205 -2.71 5.18 9.72
C SER A 205 -3.99 5.66 9.04
N GLY A 206 -4.59 4.84 8.18
CA GLY A 206 -5.71 5.19 7.31
C GLY A 206 -5.30 5.78 5.95
N GLU A 207 -4.01 6.04 5.74
CA GLU A 207 -3.51 6.65 4.49
C GLU A 207 -3.59 5.67 3.32
N GLN A 208 -3.28 4.39 3.53
CA GLN A 208 -3.36 3.38 2.48
C GLN A 208 -4.81 3.15 2.06
N PHE A 209 -5.75 3.08 3.01
CA PHE A 209 -7.17 3.02 2.70
C PHE A 209 -7.66 4.25 1.92
N SER A 210 -7.30 5.45 2.38
CA SER A 210 -7.63 6.70 1.69
C SER A 210 -7.09 6.73 0.26
N PHE A 211 -5.85 6.27 0.06
CA PHE A 211 -5.23 6.16 -1.25
C PHE A 211 -5.98 5.16 -2.16
N LEU A 212 -6.22 3.94 -1.69
CA LEU A 212 -6.90 2.89 -2.46
C LEU A 212 -8.31 3.31 -2.87
N ILE A 213 -9.05 4.03 -2.02
CA ILE A 213 -10.37 4.58 -2.38
C ILE A 213 -10.27 5.60 -3.50
N ARG A 214 -9.30 6.52 -3.46
CA ARG A 214 -9.12 7.52 -4.52
C ARG A 214 -8.75 6.86 -5.85
N MET A 215 -7.93 5.82 -5.80
CA MET A 215 -7.55 5.04 -6.97
C MET A 215 -8.72 4.21 -7.53
N ASP A 216 -9.53 3.56 -6.68
CA ASP A 216 -10.73 2.83 -7.10
C ASP A 216 -11.75 3.75 -7.80
N ILE A 217 -11.99 4.94 -7.25
CA ILE A 217 -12.84 5.96 -7.86
C ILE A 217 -12.30 6.43 -9.23
N TYR A 218 -10.98 6.42 -9.41
CA TYR A 218 -10.32 6.79 -10.66
C TYR A 218 -10.45 5.67 -11.70
N GLU A 219 -10.13 4.44 -11.33
CA GLU A 219 -10.22 3.24 -12.17
C GLU A 219 -11.67 2.96 -12.63
N ASP A 220 -12.68 3.41 -11.87
CA ASP A 220 -14.10 3.37 -12.27
C ASP A 220 -14.43 4.29 -13.47
N ARG A 221 -13.59 5.29 -13.76
CA ARG A 221 -13.84 6.33 -14.78
C ARG A 221 -12.99 6.14 -16.03
N THR A 222 -11.78 5.63 -15.85
CA THR A 222 -10.77 5.54 -16.91
C THR A 222 -9.85 4.34 -16.69
N ASN A 223 -9.18 3.89 -17.75
CA ASN A 223 -8.18 2.83 -17.71
C ASN A 223 -6.74 3.35 -17.85
N LEU A 224 -6.54 4.67 -17.83
CA LEU A 224 -5.20 5.28 -17.84
C LEU A 224 -4.40 4.82 -16.61
N PHE A 225 -3.12 4.55 -16.82
CA PHE A 225 -2.15 4.07 -15.83
C PHE A 225 -2.55 2.77 -15.12
N ALA A 226 -3.44 1.97 -15.70
CA ALA A 226 -3.92 0.73 -15.07
C ALA A 226 -2.79 -0.23 -14.69
N ASP A 227 -1.74 -0.32 -15.53
CA ASP A 227 -0.57 -1.15 -15.25
C ASP A 227 0.25 -0.63 -14.04
N GLU A 228 0.41 0.69 -13.90
CA GLU A 228 1.11 1.28 -12.74
C GLU A 228 0.28 1.14 -11.47
N PHE A 229 -1.04 1.34 -11.51
CA PHE A 229 -1.90 1.09 -10.35
C PHE A 229 -1.92 -0.38 -9.94
N GLY A 230 -1.92 -1.30 -10.90
CA GLY A 230 -1.73 -2.73 -10.64
C GLY A 230 -0.38 -3.02 -9.98
N SER A 231 0.69 -2.36 -10.43
CA SER A 231 2.03 -2.44 -9.82
C SER A 231 2.02 -1.92 -8.38
N ILE A 232 1.44 -0.75 -8.12
CA ILE A 232 1.32 -0.16 -6.78
C ILE A 232 0.55 -1.08 -5.83
N LYS A 233 -0.61 -1.61 -6.24
CA LYS A 233 -1.39 -2.59 -5.45
C LYS A 233 -0.56 -3.83 -5.13
N ASN A 234 0.14 -4.39 -6.12
CA ASN A 234 0.99 -5.56 -5.90
C ASN A 234 2.14 -5.24 -4.94
N GLN A 235 2.77 -4.06 -5.05
CA GLN A 235 3.82 -3.63 -4.13
C GLN A 235 3.30 -3.45 -2.71
N MET A 236 2.12 -2.85 -2.52
CA MET A 236 1.46 -2.81 -1.21
C MET A 236 1.33 -4.22 -0.63
N VAL A 237 0.86 -5.20 -1.42
CA VAL A 237 0.77 -6.60 -0.97
C VAL A 237 2.14 -7.17 -0.59
N GLN A 238 3.20 -6.88 -1.35
CA GLN A 238 4.55 -7.34 -1.00
C GLN A 238 5.02 -6.74 0.31
N TYR A 239 4.82 -5.44 0.55
CA TYR A 239 5.21 -4.81 1.80
C TYR A 239 4.35 -5.27 2.99
N LEU A 240 3.09 -5.66 2.78
CA LEU A 240 2.31 -6.33 3.82
C LEU A 240 2.90 -7.69 4.20
N LEU A 241 3.38 -8.45 3.21
CA LEU A 241 3.98 -9.76 3.44
C LEU A 241 5.40 -9.66 4.01
N TRP A 242 6.21 -8.73 3.51
CA TRP A 242 7.65 -8.65 3.70
C TRP A 242 8.01 -7.27 4.27
N ASN A 243 7.55 -6.99 5.48
CA ASN A 243 8.00 -5.86 6.29
C ASN A 243 8.67 -6.33 7.59
N ASP A 244 9.46 -5.45 8.19
CA ASP A 244 10.08 -5.67 9.51
C ASP A 244 9.14 -5.26 10.67
N GLY A 245 8.05 -4.56 10.35
CA GLY A 245 7.00 -4.22 11.30
C GLY A 245 6.04 -3.14 10.79
N PHE A 246 5.04 -2.87 11.61
CA PHE A 246 4.10 -1.78 11.44
C PHE A 246 4.38 -0.69 12.47
N LYS A 247 4.23 0.56 12.07
CA LYS A 247 4.40 1.71 12.97
C LYS A 247 3.25 1.82 13.97
N GLU A 248 2.05 1.50 13.52
CA GLU A 248 0.83 1.53 14.30
C GLU A 248 0.63 0.25 15.13
N ASN A 249 -0.28 0.28 16.09
CA ASN A 249 -0.54 -0.87 16.97
C ASN A 249 -1.35 -1.98 16.24
N ASP A 250 -1.23 -3.24 16.71
CA ASP A 250 -1.92 -4.39 16.12
C ASP A 250 -3.40 -4.14 15.78
N SER A 251 -4.15 -3.47 16.67
CA SER A 251 -5.59 -3.29 16.49
C SER A 251 -5.91 -2.34 15.33
N THR A 252 -5.13 -1.29 15.14
CA THR A 252 -5.35 -0.32 14.05
C THR A 252 -4.87 -0.90 12.72
N VAL A 253 -3.72 -1.56 12.72
CA VAL A 253 -3.18 -2.30 11.55
C VAL A 253 -4.24 -3.25 10.97
N LEU A 254 -4.87 -4.06 11.83
CA LEU A 254 -5.85 -5.05 11.40
C LEU A 254 -7.18 -4.44 10.96
N GLN A 255 -7.61 -3.36 11.63
CA GLN A 255 -8.81 -2.63 11.21
C GLN A 255 -8.63 -2.05 9.81
N GLU A 256 -7.50 -1.40 9.54
CA GLU A 256 -7.23 -0.90 8.19
C GLU A 256 -7.04 -2.04 7.19
N PHE A 257 -6.36 -3.14 7.57
CA PHE A 257 -6.17 -4.28 6.68
C PHE A 257 -7.50 -4.83 6.13
N GLU A 258 -8.51 -5.03 6.98
CA GLU A 258 -9.81 -5.52 6.51
C GLU A 258 -10.55 -4.51 5.61
N LEU A 259 -10.26 -3.21 5.73
CA LEU A 259 -10.78 -2.18 4.84
C LEU A 259 -10.08 -2.19 3.47
N ILE A 260 -8.77 -2.40 3.42
CA ILE A 260 -7.99 -2.35 2.17
C ILE A 260 -7.96 -3.66 1.40
N LYS A 261 -8.10 -4.79 2.11
CA LYS A 261 -8.04 -6.14 1.54
C LYS A 261 -8.94 -6.36 0.31
N PRO A 262 -10.17 -5.84 0.22
CA PRO A 262 -11.00 -5.95 -0.99
C PRO A 262 -10.40 -5.29 -2.23
N TYR A 263 -9.51 -4.29 -2.08
CA TYR A 263 -8.91 -3.53 -3.18
C TYR A 263 -7.54 -4.05 -3.65
N LEU A 264 -6.97 -5.04 -2.95
CA LEU A 264 -5.59 -5.49 -3.14
C LEU A 264 -5.45 -6.82 -3.91
N ASP A 265 -6.54 -7.42 -4.39
CA ASP A 265 -6.55 -8.68 -5.16
C ASP A 265 -5.61 -9.77 -4.61
N ILE A 266 -5.58 -9.91 -3.27
CA ILE A 266 -4.62 -10.78 -2.60
C ILE A 266 -5.01 -12.25 -2.85
N SER A 267 -4.09 -13.00 -3.48
CA SER A 267 -4.32 -14.43 -3.73
C SER A 267 -4.49 -15.21 -2.42
N LYS A 268 -5.23 -16.32 -2.48
CA LYS A 268 -5.44 -17.19 -1.30
C LYS A 268 -4.13 -17.68 -0.68
N SER A 269 -3.10 -17.92 -1.49
CA SER A 269 -1.78 -18.36 -0.99
C SER A 269 -1.07 -17.24 -0.25
N LYS A 270 -1.08 -16.02 -0.78
CA LYS A 270 -0.50 -14.84 -0.12
C LYS A 270 -1.24 -14.49 1.17
N LEU A 271 -2.58 -14.53 1.17
CA LEU A 271 -3.37 -14.35 2.40
C LEU A 271 -3.01 -15.38 3.47
N LYS A 272 -2.81 -16.64 3.09
CA LYS A 272 -2.39 -17.67 4.03
C LYS A 272 -1.03 -17.34 4.66
N GLU A 273 -0.05 -16.93 3.85
CA GLU A 273 1.27 -16.52 4.33
C GLU A 273 1.17 -15.30 5.26
N LEU A 274 0.36 -14.30 4.92
CA LEU A 274 0.15 -13.12 5.74
C LEU A 274 -0.40 -13.49 7.12
N TYR A 275 -1.43 -14.34 7.18
CA TYR A 275 -2.03 -14.83 8.42
C TYR A 275 -1.12 -15.78 9.24
N GLU A 276 0.10 -16.06 8.79
CA GLU A 276 1.13 -16.77 9.56
C GLU A 276 2.16 -15.82 10.20
N LYS A 277 2.06 -14.50 9.95
CA LYS A 277 2.92 -13.44 10.52
C LYS A 277 2.16 -12.57 11.53
N GLU A 278 2.82 -12.13 12.60
CA GLU A 278 2.25 -11.10 13.49
C GLU A 278 2.11 -9.77 12.72
N PRO A 279 1.07 -8.96 13.00
CA PRO A 279 0.00 -9.17 13.97
C PRO A 279 -1.16 -10.04 13.45
N PHE A 280 -1.12 -10.48 12.19
CA PHE A 280 -2.22 -11.21 11.54
C PHE A 280 -2.45 -12.62 12.11
N THR A 281 -1.39 -13.31 12.57
CA THR A 281 -1.49 -14.64 13.21
C THR A 281 -2.41 -14.64 14.42
N LYS A 282 -2.36 -13.58 15.23
CA LYS A 282 -3.16 -13.41 16.44
C LYS A 282 -4.67 -13.30 16.17
N TYR A 283 -5.05 -13.03 14.92
CA TYR A 283 -6.44 -12.78 14.51
C TYR A 283 -6.97 -13.72 13.45
N LYS A 284 -6.24 -14.76 13.06
CA LYS A 284 -6.82 -15.87 12.28
C LYS A 284 -7.92 -16.53 13.10
N LEU A 285 -9.17 -16.27 12.75
CA LEU A 285 -10.32 -16.89 13.40
C LEU A 285 -10.37 -18.37 13.02
N ASN A 286 -10.30 -19.24 14.03
CA ASN A 286 -10.22 -20.67 13.82
C ASN A 286 -11.60 -21.31 13.59
N TYR A 287 -12.27 -20.96 12.49
CA TYR A 287 -13.56 -21.56 12.14
C TYR A 287 -13.73 -21.78 10.64
N THR A 288 -14.65 -22.68 10.28
CA THR A 288 -15.07 -22.97 8.90
C THR A 288 -16.58 -23.22 8.85
N ILE A 289 -17.17 -23.25 7.65
CA ILE A 289 -18.58 -23.61 7.44
C ILE A 289 -18.62 -24.85 6.54
N ILE A 290 -19.33 -25.90 6.98
CA ILE A 290 -19.53 -27.14 6.23
C ILE A 290 -21.02 -27.47 6.29
N ASP A 291 -21.64 -27.66 5.12
CA ASP A 291 -23.07 -28.00 4.97
C ASP A 291 -24.02 -27.08 5.76
N GLY A 292 -23.72 -25.77 5.79
CA GLY A 292 -24.54 -24.76 6.49
C GLY A 292 -24.38 -24.72 8.00
N GLN A 293 -23.39 -25.42 8.55
CA GLN A 293 -23.06 -25.44 9.98
C GLN A 293 -21.65 -24.91 10.22
N PHE A 294 -21.46 -24.17 11.32
CA PHE A 294 -20.15 -23.69 11.76
C PHE A 294 -19.32 -24.81 12.40
N PHE A 295 -18.03 -24.83 12.10
CA PHE A 295 -17.03 -25.76 12.65
C PHE A 295 -15.84 -24.97 13.21
N VAL A 296 -15.25 -25.49 14.29
CA VAL A 296 -14.00 -25.00 14.88
C VAL A 296 -13.12 -26.21 15.13
N ASN A 297 -11.87 -26.20 14.68
CA ASN A 297 -10.98 -27.37 14.74
C ASN A 297 -11.62 -28.65 14.16
N ASN A 298 -12.33 -28.54 13.03
CA ASN A 298 -13.08 -29.63 12.39
C ASN A 298 -14.14 -30.30 13.28
N LYS A 299 -14.62 -29.61 14.32
CA LYS A 299 -15.75 -30.05 15.15
C LYS A 299 -16.91 -29.07 14.99
N PRO A 300 -18.15 -29.55 14.80
CA PRO A 300 -19.29 -28.67 14.67
C PRO A 300 -19.51 -27.89 15.96
N ILE A 301 -19.88 -26.61 15.85
CA ILE A 301 -20.36 -25.84 16.99
C ILE A 301 -21.72 -26.43 17.40
N PRO A 302 -21.89 -26.87 18.65
CA PRO A 302 -23.15 -27.41 19.14
C PRO A 302 -24.29 -26.38 19.01
N ASN A 303 -25.49 -26.81 18.64
CA ASN A 303 -26.65 -25.91 18.49
C ASN A 303 -26.94 -25.18 19.80
N GLY A 304 -26.70 -25.84 20.93
CA GLY A 304 -26.85 -25.26 22.25
C GLY A 304 -25.97 -24.02 22.48
N CYS A 305 -24.77 -23.99 21.88
CA CYS A 305 -23.90 -22.81 21.94
C CYS A 305 -24.56 -21.61 21.27
N ILE A 306 -25.04 -21.78 20.04
CA ILE A 306 -25.73 -20.72 19.29
C ILE A 306 -27.03 -20.30 20.01
N ALA A 307 -27.73 -21.25 20.61
CA ALA A 307 -28.96 -21.03 21.36
C ALA A 307 -28.79 -20.04 22.52
N GLN A 308 -27.62 -20.01 23.18
CA GLN A 308 -27.35 -19.11 24.30
C GLN A 308 -27.42 -17.63 23.91
N LEU A 309 -27.25 -17.31 22.62
CA LEU A 309 -27.32 -15.94 22.10
C LEU A 309 -28.74 -15.52 21.71
N LYS A 310 -29.74 -16.40 21.80
CA LYS A 310 -31.12 -16.02 21.45
C LYS A 310 -31.71 -15.08 22.48
N THR A 311 -32.73 -14.33 22.07
CA THR A 311 -33.58 -13.62 23.01
C THR A 311 -34.62 -14.60 23.55
N GLU A 312 -34.69 -14.70 24.87
CA GLU A 312 -35.63 -15.58 25.56
C GLU A 312 -37.07 -15.08 25.39
N LEU A 313 -38.05 -15.95 25.60
CA LEU A 313 -39.47 -15.64 25.37
C LEU A 313 -40.00 -14.48 26.22
N ASN A 314 -39.37 -14.22 27.36
CA ASN A 314 -39.68 -13.08 28.22
C ASN A 314 -38.98 -11.78 27.79
N GLY A 315 -38.24 -11.80 26.68
CA GLY A 315 -37.49 -10.67 26.14
C GLY A 315 -36.06 -10.54 26.66
N ASP A 316 -35.60 -11.44 27.53
CA ASP A 316 -34.26 -11.36 28.10
C ASP A 316 -33.19 -11.79 27.08
N ASN A 317 -32.12 -10.99 26.98
CA ASN A 317 -30.94 -11.34 26.20
C ASN A 317 -29.82 -11.76 27.15
N SER A 318 -29.83 -13.02 27.57
CA SER A 318 -29.03 -13.50 28.71
C SER A 318 -27.53 -13.53 28.43
N GLN A 319 -27.12 -13.70 27.18
CA GLN A 319 -25.73 -13.64 26.78
C GLN A 319 -25.53 -12.86 25.48
N ALA A 320 -24.59 -11.93 25.50
CA ALA A 320 -24.16 -11.21 24.31
C ALA A 320 -22.97 -11.89 23.60
N SER A 321 -22.32 -12.84 24.24
CA SER A 321 -21.06 -13.42 23.76
C SER A 321 -20.79 -14.79 24.37
N ILE A 322 -20.30 -15.72 23.57
CA ILE A 322 -19.89 -17.05 24.01
C ILE A 322 -18.46 -17.35 23.57
N TYR A 323 -17.61 -17.80 24.50
CA TYR A 323 -16.30 -18.36 24.14
C TYR A 323 -16.47 -19.78 23.59
N LEU A 324 -16.05 -20.00 22.35
CA LEU A 324 -16.20 -21.29 21.65
C LEU A 324 -15.10 -22.26 22.09
N GLU A 325 -13.86 -21.78 22.17
CA GLU A 325 -12.67 -22.53 22.55
C GLU A 325 -12.34 -22.43 24.05
N ARG A 326 -11.36 -23.20 24.51
CA ARG A 326 -10.94 -23.23 25.93
C ARG A 326 -10.35 -21.89 26.35
N ASN A 327 -11.03 -21.21 27.26
CA ASN A 327 -10.53 -20.01 27.93
C ASN A 327 -9.69 -20.30 29.20
N SER A 328 -10.07 -21.30 30.01
CA SER A 328 -9.30 -21.75 31.20
C SER A 328 -9.52 -23.23 31.50
N LEU A 329 -10.77 -23.68 31.48
CA LEU A 329 -11.15 -25.09 31.63
C LEU A 329 -11.87 -25.60 30.37
N ARG A 330 -12.94 -24.92 29.96
CA ARG A 330 -13.84 -25.34 28.87
C ARG A 330 -14.48 -24.11 28.21
N GLY A 331 -14.46 -24.06 26.88
CA GLY A 331 -15.37 -23.22 26.09
C GLY A 331 -16.68 -23.95 25.83
N CYS A 332 -17.65 -23.26 25.22
CA CYS A 332 -18.98 -23.81 24.98
C CYS A 332 -18.94 -25.16 24.25
N MET A 333 -18.09 -25.29 23.22
CA MET A 333 -17.95 -26.53 22.45
C MET A 333 -17.48 -27.75 23.26
N THR A 334 -16.90 -27.51 24.44
CA THR A 334 -16.36 -28.55 25.33
C THR A 334 -17.07 -28.59 26.69
N ALA A 335 -18.14 -27.81 26.83
CA ALA A 335 -18.96 -27.79 28.03
C ALA A 335 -19.69 -29.13 28.22
N ASN A 336 -19.96 -29.50 29.47
CA ASN A 336 -20.83 -30.66 29.74
C ASN A 336 -22.28 -30.39 29.31
N ILE A 337 -22.68 -29.12 29.32
CA ILE A 337 -24.01 -28.63 28.94
C ILE A 337 -23.79 -27.41 28.07
N ALA A 338 -23.98 -27.56 26.75
CA ALA A 338 -23.75 -26.48 25.79
C ALA A 338 -24.89 -25.44 25.77
N TYR A 339 -26.06 -25.74 26.35
CA TYR A 339 -27.14 -24.77 26.57
C TYR A 339 -27.62 -24.80 28.02
N PRO A 340 -26.95 -24.09 28.95
CA PRO A 340 -27.32 -24.08 30.36
C PRO A 340 -28.75 -23.55 30.56
N GLY A 341 -29.61 -24.36 31.18
CA GLY A 341 -31.01 -24.01 31.42
C GLY A 341 -31.99 -24.34 30.29
N GLY A 342 -31.49 -24.82 29.14
CA GLY A 342 -32.32 -25.21 27.99
C GLY A 342 -32.10 -26.66 27.53
N GLN A 343 -32.77 -27.03 26.44
CA GLN A 343 -32.70 -28.37 25.83
C GLN A 343 -32.11 -28.26 24.43
N GLU A 344 -30.84 -28.68 24.28
CA GLU A 344 -30.10 -28.55 23.02
C GLU A 344 -30.74 -29.33 21.85
N ASP A 345 -31.33 -30.49 22.12
CA ASP A 345 -32.02 -31.33 21.14
C ASP A 345 -33.29 -30.69 20.57
N LYS A 346 -33.82 -29.67 21.25
CA LYS A 346 -34.95 -28.86 20.76
C LYS A 346 -34.52 -27.64 19.96
N VAL A 347 -33.22 -27.39 19.79
CA VAL A 347 -32.70 -26.20 19.09
C VAL A 347 -32.05 -26.56 17.77
N SER A 348 -32.29 -25.72 16.77
CA SER A 348 -31.58 -25.71 15.49
C SER A 348 -31.30 -24.28 15.06
N TYR A 349 -30.36 -24.09 14.13
CA TYR A 349 -30.15 -22.79 13.49
C TYR A 349 -29.92 -22.95 11.99
N THR A 350 -30.17 -21.87 11.25
CA THR A 350 -29.79 -21.73 9.84
C THR A 350 -28.94 -20.49 9.66
N ILE A 351 -27.97 -20.57 8.75
CA ILE A 351 -27.21 -19.40 8.27
C ILE A 351 -27.99 -18.81 7.11
N ASP A 352 -28.64 -17.67 7.32
CA ASP A 352 -29.51 -17.05 6.33
C ASP A 352 -28.72 -16.14 5.37
N LYS A 353 -27.69 -15.46 5.88
CA LYS A 353 -26.81 -14.58 5.11
C LYS A 353 -25.43 -14.46 5.76
N GLN A 354 -24.39 -14.45 4.94
CA GLN A 354 -23.05 -14.02 5.33
C GLN A 354 -22.81 -12.58 4.84
N THR A 355 -22.15 -11.77 5.66
CA THR A 355 -21.65 -10.44 5.29
C THR A 355 -20.14 -10.36 5.49
N ALA A 356 -19.55 -9.19 5.24
CA ALA A 356 -18.13 -8.94 5.54
C ALA A 356 -17.82 -9.12 7.04
N ASN A 357 -16.53 -9.22 7.37
CA ASN A 357 -15.99 -9.25 8.74
C ASN A 357 -16.55 -10.38 9.61
N ASP A 358 -16.61 -11.59 9.05
CA ASP A 358 -17.01 -12.81 9.78
C ASP A 358 -18.36 -12.69 10.49
N THR A 359 -19.26 -11.92 9.88
CA THR A 359 -20.59 -11.60 10.40
C THR A 359 -21.68 -12.37 9.66
N TYR A 360 -22.64 -12.90 10.41
CA TYR A 360 -23.66 -13.82 9.93
C TYR A 360 -25.04 -13.48 10.48
N PHE A 361 -26.04 -13.57 9.63
CA PHE A 361 -27.45 -13.47 9.98
C PHE A 361 -27.98 -14.89 10.17
N LEU A 362 -28.44 -15.19 11.38
CA LEU A 362 -28.91 -16.52 11.76
C LEU A 362 -30.39 -16.51 12.14
N SER A 363 -31.09 -17.58 11.79
CA SER A 363 -32.39 -17.92 12.36
C SER A 363 -32.24 -19.09 13.32
N VAL A 364 -32.42 -18.85 14.61
CA VAL A 364 -32.37 -19.87 15.67
C VAL A 364 -33.79 -20.31 16.00
N ASN A 365 -34.09 -21.59 15.84
CA ASN A 365 -35.40 -22.19 16.10
C ASN A 365 -35.34 -23.08 17.33
N GLU A 366 -36.30 -22.94 18.23
CA GLU A 366 -36.44 -23.77 19.42
C GLU A 366 -37.86 -24.35 19.50
N SER A 367 -37.97 -25.66 19.73
CA SER A 367 -39.24 -26.29 20.08
C SER A 367 -39.55 -26.01 21.55
N VAL A 368 -40.73 -25.47 21.84
CA VAL A 368 -41.14 -25.12 23.22
C VAL A 368 -42.39 -25.88 23.62
N ASP A 369 -42.39 -26.39 24.85
CA ASP A 369 -43.54 -27.11 25.40
C ASP A 369 -44.63 -26.10 25.77
N GLY A 370 -45.80 -26.19 25.15
CA GLY A 370 -46.93 -25.28 25.40
C GLY A 370 -47.68 -24.88 24.12
N SER A 371 -48.58 -23.91 24.23
CA SER A 371 -49.44 -23.47 23.12
C SER A 371 -48.70 -22.80 21.96
N MET A 372 -47.49 -22.29 22.18
CA MET A 372 -46.66 -21.70 21.11
C MET A 372 -46.06 -22.74 20.16
N GLY A 373 -45.73 -23.94 20.66
CA GLY A 373 -45.12 -25.02 19.89
C GLY A 373 -43.66 -24.79 19.44
N ALA A 374 -43.33 -23.60 18.93
CA ALA A 374 -41.98 -23.23 18.52
C ALA A 374 -41.72 -21.72 18.68
N SER A 375 -40.44 -21.37 18.83
CA SER A 375 -39.93 -20.00 18.81
C SER A 375 -38.87 -19.86 17.73
N ARG A 376 -38.83 -18.70 17.06
CA ARG A 376 -37.80 -18.35 16.07
C ARG A 376 -37.21 -16.99 16.42
N ASN A 377 -35.89 -16.96 16.60
CA ASN A 377 -35.11 -15.77 16.84
C ASN A 377 -34.23 -15.46 15.64
N ARG A 378 -34.16 -14.18 15.24
CA ARG A 378 -33.31 -13.69 14.18
C ARG A 378 -32.22 -12.83 14.76
N ILE A 379 -30.99 -13.30 14.69
CA ILE A 379 -29.84 -12.66 15.32
C ILE A 379 -28.76 -12.38 14.29
N ILE A 380 -27.95 -11.38 14.58
CA ILE A 380 -26.73 -11.05 13.84
C ILE A 380 -25.57 -11.40 14.76
N VAL A 381 -24.68 -12.28 14.31
CA VAL A 381 -23.53 -12.74 15.07
C VAL A 381 -22.22 -12.46 14.35
N GLN A 382 -21.13 -12.35 15.09
CA GLN A 382 -19.78 -12.16 14.57
C GLN A 382 -18.79 -13.09 15.27
N PHE A 383 -17.95 -13.77 14.49
CA PHE A 383 -16.78 -14.46 15.05
C PHE A 383 -15.68 -13.43 15.36
N ILE A 384 -15.13 -13.49 16.56
CA ILE A 384 -14.10 -12.57 17.01
C ILE A 384 -13.15 -13.24 17.99
N ASN A 385 -11.87 -12.91 17.92
CA ASN A 385 -10.88 -13.29 18.92
C ASN A 385 -10.91 -12.29 20.09
N LYS A 386 -11.11 -12.78 21.31
CA LYS A 386 -11.15 -11.95 22.52
C LYS A 386 -10.02 -12.29 23.46
N GLY A 387 -9.45 -11.26 24.09
CA GLY A 387 -8.49 -11.43 25.18
C GLY A 387 -9.17 -12.01 26.43
N TYR A 388 -8.55 -13.01 27.05
CA TYR A 388 -8.99 -13.64 28.28
C TYR A 388 -7.85 -13.69 29.29
N GLN A 389 -8.11 -13.29 30.53
CA GLN A 389 -7.13 -13.34 31.61
C GLN A 389 -7.31 -14.62 32.44
N LEU A 390 -6.28 -15.46 32.44
CA LEU A 390 -6.20 -16.65 33.27
C LEU A 390 -6.03 -16.26 34.76
N LYS A 391 -6.37 -17.19 35.65
CA LYS A 391 -6.15 -17.02 37.10
C LYS A 391 -4.68 -16.78 37.47
N THR A 392 -3.75 -17.23 36.62
CA THR A 392 -2.31 -17.03 36.75
C THR A 392 -1.88 -15.60 36.42
N GLY A 393 -2.75 -14.78 35.84
CA GLY A 393 -2.45 -13.43 35.34
C GLY A 393 -2.05 -13.39 33.87
N GLU A 394 -1.77 -14.55 33.26
CA GLU A 394 -1.49 -14.69 31.83
C GLU A 394 -2.71 -14.29 30.98
N LYS A 395 -2.47 -13.60 29.86
CA LYS A 395 -3.50 -13.24 28.88
C LYS A 395 -3.39 -14.13 27.66
N ILE A 396 -4.49 -14.76 27.28
CA ILE A 396 -4.60 -15.58 26.07
C ILE A 396 -5.68 -15.01 25.14
N THR A 397 -5.65 -15.41 23.88
CA THR A 397 -6.70 -15.08 22.90
C THR A 397 -7.61 -16.28 22.73
N VAL A 398 -8.94 -16.06 22.72
CA VAL A 398 -9.95 -17.11 22.62
C VAL A 398 -10.96 -16.75 21.54
N LEU A 399 -11.26 -17.69 20.65
CA LEU A 399 -12.32 -17.52 19.66
C LEU A 399 -13.69 -17.43 20.35
N SER A 400 -14.43 -16.38 20.01
CA SER A 400 -15.73 -16.03 20.55
C SER A 400 -16.75 -15.85 19.44
N LEU A 401 -18.02 -16.08 19.76
CA LEU A 401 -19.15 -15.71 18.92
C LEU A 401 -19.98 -14.67 19.67
N ASP A 402 -20.08 -13.47 19.09
CA ASP A 402 -20.80 -12.34 19.68
C ASP A 402 -22.13 -12.14 18.99
N LYS A 403 -23.19 -11.85 19.74
CA LYS A 403 -24.43 -11.30 19.19
C LYS A 403 -24.31 -9.79 19.13
N ILE A 404 -24.30 -9.27 17.92
CA ILE A 404 -24.13 -7.84 17.64
C ILE A 404 -25.44 -7.15 17.24
N GLY A 405 -26.51 -7.92 17.00
CA GLY A 405 -27.82 -7.36 16.65
C GLY A 405 -28.91 -8.40 16.41
N GLU A 406 -30.06 -7.90 15.93
CA GLU A 406 -31.27 -8.65 15.57
C GLU A 406 -31.86 -8.07 14.27
N TRP A 407 -32.73 -8.80 13.57
CA TRP A 407 -33.28 -8.37 12.27
C TRP A 407 -34.67 -8.92 11.91
#